data_AF-I4I5C5-F1
#
_entry.id   AF-I4I5C5-F1
#
_cell.length_a   1.000
_cell.length_b   1.000
_cell.length_c   1.000
_cell.angle_alpha   90.00
_cell.angle_beta   90.00
_cell.angle_gamma   90.00
#
_symmetry.space_group_name_H-M   'P 1'
#
loop_
_entity.id
_entity.type
_entity.pdbx_description
1 polymer ?
#
loop_
_entity_poly.entity_id
_entity_poly.type
_entity_poly.pdbx_seq_one_letter_code
_entity_poly.pdbx_strand_id
1 'polypeptide(L)' 'MPRFRDVKALGAVAAMIVPDEVASYGCRQGLFVLVQSGENVIILNDAEFTPRVW' A
#
# COMPACT_ATOMS: atom_id res chain seq x y z
N MET A 1 11.38 -26.29 2.68
CA MET A 1 10.03 -25.79 3.06
C MET A 1 9.61 -24.76 2.03
N PRO A 2 8.46 -24.86 1.34
CA PRO A 2 7.95 -23.68 0.65
C PRO A 2 6.64 -23.27 1.30
N ARG A 3 6.72 -22.74 2.53
CA ARG A 3 5.58 -22.21 3.31
C ARG A 3 4.81 -21.11 2.56
N PHE A 4 5.39 -20.60 1.47
CA PHE A 4 4.91 -19.46 0.71
C PHE A 4 4.66 -19.80 -0.77
N ARG A 5 4.52 -21.08 -1.12
CA ARG A 5 4.26 -21.47 -2.52
C ARG A 5 2.93 -20.90 -3.05
N ASP A 6 1.93 -20.84 -2.18
CA ASP A 6 0.55 -20.48 -2.53
C ASP A 6 0.14 -19.12 -1.94
N VAL A 7 1.10 -18.30 -1.50
CA VAL A 7 0.83 -16.94 -1.02
C VAL A 7 1.17 -15.92 -2.11
N LYS A 8 0.43 -14.81 -2.10
CA LYS A 8 0.69 -13.65 -2.95
C LYS A 8 1.47 -12.61 -2.15
N ALA A 9 2.60 -12.16 -2.64
CA ALA A 9 3.29 -11.03 -2.03
C ALA A 9 2.64 -9.72 -2.51
N LEU A 10 2.36 -8.83 -1.56
CA LEU A 10 1.82 -7.50 -1.79
C LEU A 10 2.77 -6.48 -1.15
N GLY A 11 2.73 -5.25 -1.65
CA GLY A 11 3.62 -4.16 -1.26
C GLY A 11 2.84 -3.00 -0.67
N ALA A 12 3.45 -2.30 0.27
CA ALA A 12 2.90 -1.10 0.87
C ALA A 12 4.00 -0.05 1.11
N VAL A 13 3.61 1.22 1.07
CA VAL A 13 4.42 2.35 1.53
C VAL A 13 3.71 3.00 2.72
N ALA A 14 4.48 3.32 3.76
CA ALA A 14 3.97 3.96 4.97
C ALA A 14 4.90 5.10 5.40
N ALA A 15 4.33 6.23 5.78
CA ALA A 15 5.07 7.33 6.39
C ALA A 15 4.18 8.18 7.29
N MET A 16 4.80 8.90 8.23
CA MET A 16 4.12 9.84 9.12
C MET A 16 3.47 10.99 8.35
N ILE A 17 4.14 11.47 7.30
CA ILE A 17 3.60 12.41 6.32
C ILE A 17 3.89 11.81 4.94
N VAL A 18 2.83 11.51 4.19
CA VAL A 18 2.94 11.09 2.78
C VAL A 18 2.46 12.24 1.93
N PRO A 19 3.35 12.93 1.19
CA PRO A 19 2.92 13.93 0.22
C PRO A 19 1.97 13.34 -0.82
N ASP A 20 0.99 14.12 -1.29
CA ASP A 20 -0.04 13.65 -2.24
C ASP A 20 0.55 13.03 -3.51
N GLU A 21 1.68 13.57 -3.98
CA GLU A 21 2.43 13.04 -5.12
C GLU A 21 3.00 11.64 -4.87
N VAL A 22 3.47 11.37 -3.64
CA VAL A 22 3.98 10.07 -3.21
C VAL A 22 2.83 9.08 -3.05
N ALA A 23 1.72 9.51 -2.45
CA ALA A 23 0.51 8.69 -2.34
C ALA A 23 -0.01 8.28 -3.73
N SER A 24 -0.17 9.27 -4.62
CA SER A 24 -0.60 9.05 -6.00
C SER A 24 0.35 8.13 -6.76
N TYR A 25 1.67 8.32 -6.58
CA TYR A 25 2.67 7.46 -7.20
C TYR A 25 2.62 6.02 -6.65
N GLY A 26 2.52 5.86 -5.33
CA GLY A 26 2.38 4.55 -4.68
C GLY A 26 1.16 3.78 -5.18
N CYS A 27 -0.01 4.42 -5.23
CA CYS A 27 -1.22 3.84 -5.82
C CYS A 27 -1.00 3.40 -7.27
N ARG A 28 -0.41 4.25 -8.12
CA ARG A 28 -0.10 3.91 -9.52
C ARG A 28 0.89 2.75 -9.67
N GLN A 29 1.79 2.56 -8.70
CA GLN A 29 2.72 1.41 -8.70
C GLN A 29 2.06 0.11 -8.19
N GLY A 30 0.80 0.15 -7.77
CA GLY A 30 0.09 -0.99 -7.19
C GLY A 30 0.47 -1.23 -5.73
N LEU A 31 0.94 -0.22 -5.01
CA LEU A 31 1.27 -0.28 -3.59
C LEU A 31 0.09 0.21 -2.74
N PHE A 32 -0.14 -0.47 -1.62
CA PHE A 32 -0.99 0.09 -0.58
C PHE A 32 -0.30 1.32 0.05
N VAL A 33 -1.04 2.40 0.25
CA VAL A 33 -0.53 3.63 0.86
C VAL A 33 -1.14 3.78 2.23
N LEU A 34 -0.32 3.63 3.26
CA LEU A 34 -0.69 3.73 4.66
C LEU A 34 -0.25 5.08 5.21
N VAL A 35 -1.17 5.85 5.77
CA VAL A 35 -0.85 7.15 6.38
C VAL A 35 -1.33 7.21 7.81
N GLN A 36 -0.56 7.93 8.63
CA GLN A 36 -0.96 8.22 9.99
C GLN A 36 -2.10 9.25 9.99
N SER A 37 -3.15 8.95 10.74
CA SER A 37 -4.27 9.86 11.02
C SER A 37 -4.51 9.88 12.52
N GLY A 38 -3.86 10.82 13.20
CA GLY A 38 -3.80 10.87 14.67
C GLY A 38 -3.12 9.63 15.24
N GLU A 39 -3.86 8.89 16.06
CA GLU A 39 -3.40 7.62 16.67
C GLU A 39 -3.65 6.39 15.79
N ASN A 40 -4.29 6.57 14.63
CA ASN A 40 -4.67 5.49 13.73
C ASN A 40 -3.85 5.48 12.44
N VAL A 41 -3.92 4.36 11.71
CA VAL A 41 -3.45 4.24 10.33
C VAL A 41 -4.66 4.09 9.41
N ILE A 42 -4.69 4.85 8.32
CA ILE A 42 -5.71 4.73 7.27
C ILE A 42 -5.04 4.31 5.95
N ILE A 43 -5.81 3.64 5.09
CA ILE A 43 -5.41 3.28 3.74
C ILE A 43 -5.97 4.34 2.79
N LEU A 44 -5.11 4.92 1.95
CA LEU A 44 -5.53 5.95 0.98
C LEU A 44 -5.99 5.39 -0.37
N ASN A 45 -5.75 4.11 -0.65
CA ASN A 45 -6.22 3.47 -1.87
C ASN A 45 -7.75 3.47 -1.93
N ASP A 46 -8.31 3.82 -3.09
CA ASP A 46 -9.74 3.78 -3.34
C ASP A 46 -10.23 2.35 -3.71
N ALA A 47 -11.53 2.23 -4.01
CA ALA A 47 -12.16 0.97 -4.38
C ALA A 47 -11.75 0.45 -5.77
N GLU A 48 -11.18 1.29 -6.63
CA GLU A 48 -10.74 0.94 -7.98
C GLU A 48 -9.26 0.49 -8.01
N PHE A 49 -8.56 0.64 -6.88
CA PHE A 49 -7.17 0.24 -6.73
C PHE A 49 -6.92 -1.24 -7.05
N THR A 50 -5.94 -1.49 -7.91
CA THR A 50 -5.45 -2.83 -8.24
C THR A 50 -4.04 -3.03 -7.70
N PRO A 51 -3.82 -3.93 -6.71
CA PRO A 51 -2.50 -4.14 -6.13
C PRO A 51 -1.58 -4.90 -7.09
N ARG A 52 -0.29 -4.56 -7.07
CA ARG A 52 0.75 -5.38 -7.70
C ARG A 52 0.96 -6.63 -6.84
N VAL A 53 0.93 -7.79 -7.49
CA VAL A 53 1.20 -9.09 -6.88
C VAL A 53 2.57 -9.57 -7.36
N TRP A 54 3.41 -10.00 -6.42
CA TRP A 54 4.69 -10.64 -6.68
C TRP A 54 4.67 -12.11 -6.28
#